data_AF-A0A373BB92-F1
#
_entry.id   AF-A0A373BB92-F1
#
_cell.length_a   1.000
_cell.length_b   1.000
_cell.length_c   1.000
_cell.angle_alpha   90.00
_cell.angle_beta   90.00
_cell.angle_gamma   90.00
#
_symmetry.space_group_name_H-M   'P 1'
#
loop_
_entity.id
_entity.type
_entity.pdbx_description
1 polymer ?
#
loop_
_entity_poly.entity_id
_entity_poly.type
_entity_poly.pdbx_seq_one_letter_code
_entity_poly.pdbx_strand_id
1 'polypeptide(L)'
;MNILIVGNGFDLSHYLPTKYDHFMLVMKAIEKKDLNKPINDVLYSPFEHPIHLITKYFKITHALDQKSYQMNFEQLFSEFKQSRDMEFIHKTKGNYDVSSIYLTAVQIYEIQNKLKKNGWYQYFKNHVEEIKTWIDFEQKIEEVLIVLAKSIVQIEKVEMNINDQFDLLDILSKKHIDTLNFFGFSNNVGGTVKIGGRVTNIQREAYISAKFCHGENIDNGFSATAFLDFLQQELEDFIQVFNLYLELIVDKLSSINSISLETDGWTYPDKIFSFNYTDTYQRLHNSVNVEYLHGSHGENQNIVLGISDLDDVSLKKLKAYGFTKYHQKLFKDTDYIFLDEFKRIIEDGKKEFDADLKLMSANALSDIRTRSIKRGLGSNATTLDLNFIIWGHSLDVSDKDYIVDLFSLNDDIDRNVRITVYYFGKTGKFSLLNNLLAILGKGKVEQWMKNKWLCFRPNPEIKFLAQESPDVDQAS
;
A
#
# COMPACT_ATOMS: atom_id res chain seq x y z
N MET A 1 -19.67 22.12 2.08
CA MET A 1 -18.92 21.31 1.09
C MET A 1 -18.91 19.85 1.53
N ASN A 2 -19.16 18.90 0.63
CA ASN A 2 -19.06 17.47 0.87
C ASN A 2 -17.70 16.95 0.40
N ILE A 3 -16.93 16.35 1.30
CA ILE A 3 -15.59 15.83 1.02
C ILE A 3 -15.61 14.33 1.24
N LEU A 4 -15.24 13.56 0.23
CA LEU A 4 -15.10 12.11 0.34
C LEU A 4 -13.63 11.74 0.56
N ILE A 5 -13.37 10.94 1.58
CA ILE A 5 -12.08 10.33 1.86
C ILE A 5 -12.20 8.84 1.54
N VAL A 6 -11.45 8.36 0.55
CA VAL A 6 -11.46 6.95 0.16
C VAL A 6 -10.16 6.25 0.55
N GLY A 7 -10.28 5.00 1.00
CA GLY A 7 -9.15 4.08 1.19
C GLY A 7 -9.44 2.73 0.56
N ASN A 8 -8.53 1.76 0.74
CA ASN A 8 -8.52 0.55 -0.10
C ASN A 8 -9.84 -0.24 -0.06
N GLY A 9 -10.56 -0.18 1.07
CA GLY A 9 -11.89 -0.78 1.19
C GLY A 9 -12.93 -0.24 0.20
N PHE A 10 -12.72 0.94 -0.37
CA PHE A 10 -13.55 1.49 -1.45
C PHE A 10 -13.38 0.65 -2.71
N ASP A 11 -12.16 0.43 -3.19
CA ASP A 11 -11.85 -0.42 -4.35
C ASP A 11 -12.35 -1.86 -4.13
N LEU A 12 -12.18 -2.38 -2.91
CA LEU A 12 -12.66 -3.72 -2.55
C LEU A 12 -14.19 -3.82 -2.56
N SER A 13 -14.90 -2.77 -2.16
CA SER A 13 -16.37 -2.74 -2.28
C SER A 13 -16.83 -2.70 -3.74
N HIS A 14 -15.98 -2.22 -4.65
CA HIS A 14 -16.18 -2.27 -6.09
C HIS A 14 -15.67 -3.58 -6.71
N TYR A 15 -15.26 -4.59 -5.93
CA TYR A 15 -14.68 -5.83 -6.44
C TYR A 15 -13.41 -5.65 -7.30
N LEU A 16 -12.65 -4.57 -7.10
CA LEU A 16 -11.34 -4.41 -7.72
C LEU A 16 -10.27 -5.14 -6.87
N PRO A 17 -9.34 -5.89 -7.50
CA PRO A 17 -8.44 -6.78 -6.76
C PRO A 17 -7.25 -6.05 -6.13
N THR A 18 -7.48 -5.12 -5.21
CA THR A 18 -6.42 -4.23 -4.65
C THR A 18 -5.93 -4.62 -3.25
N LYS A 19 -6.27 -5.81 -2.75
CA LYS A 19 -5.66 -6.33 -1.51
C LYS A 19 -4.20 -6.68 -1.76
N TYR A 20 -3.39 -6.59 -0.71
CA TYR A 20 -2.02 -7.08 -0.70
C TYR A 20 -1.92 -8.53 -1.22
N ASP A 21 -2.75 -9.44 -0.69
CA ASP A 21 -2.74 -10.85 -1.13
C ASP A 21 -3.10 -11.02 -2.61
N HIS A 22 -3.97 -10.16 -3.15
CA HIS A 22 -4.32 -10.24 -4.56
C HIS A 22 -3.11 -9.95 -5.46
N PHE A 23 -2.36 -8.90 -5.13
CA PHE A 23 -1.10 -8.57 -5.79
C PHE A 23 -0.10 -9.72 -5.69
N MET A 24 0.15 -10.22 -4.48
CA MET A 24 1.15 -11.27 -4.25
C MET A 24 0.81 -12.59 -4.97
N LEU A 25 -0.47 -12.98 -5.00
CA LEU A 25 -0.92 -14.18 -5.70
C LEU A 25 -0.80 -14.04 -7.22
N VAL A 26 -1.07 -12.86 -7.78
CA VAL A 26 -0.87 -12.60 -9.22
C VAL A 26 0.62 -12.62 -9.56
N MET A 27 1.48 -11.98 -8.75
CA MET A 27 2.93 -12.03 -8.94
C MET A 27 3.45 -13.47 -8.88
N LYS A 28 2.93 -14.29 -7.97
CA LYS A 28 3.26 -15.73 -7.88
C LYS A 28 2.82 -16.51 -9.11
N ALA A 29 1.66 -16.21 -9.69
CA ALA A 29 1.19 -16.83 -10.94
C ALA A 29 2.13 -16.48 -12.10
N ILE A 30 2.52 -15.21 -12.21
CA ILE A 30 3.47 -14.72 -13.23
C ILE A 30 4.83 -15.40 -13.04
N GLU A 31 5.35 -15.46 -11.81
CA GLU A 31 6.63 -16.11 -11.49
C GLU A 31 6.66 -17.59 -11.92
N LYS A 32 5.53 -18.30 -11.80
CA LYS A 32 5.40 -19.73 -12.14
C LYS A 32 5.23 -20.01 -13.64
N LYS A 33 4.91 -19.02 -14.47
CA LYS A 33 4.71 -19.23 -15.91
C LYS A 33 6.01 -19.66 -16.57
N ASP A 34 6.09 -20.93 -16.99
CA ASP A 34 7.22 -21.43 -17.77
C ASP A 34 7.08 -21.03 -19.24
N LEU A 35 7.80 -19.99 -19.65
CA LEU A 35 7.82 -19.50 -21.03
C LEU A 35 8.55 -20.46 -21.99
N ASN A 36 9.38 -21.38 -21.50
CA ASN A 36 10.08 -22.35 -22.35
C ASN A 36 9.25 -23.63 -22.57
N LYS A 37 8.22 -23.86 -21.73
CA LYS A 37 7.41 -25.07 -21.77
C LYS A 37 6.83 -25.39 -23.15
N PRO A 38 6.22 -24.45 -23.90
CA PRO A 38 5.65 -24.80 -25.20
C PRO A 38 6.70 -25.35 -26.19
N ILE A 39 7.89 -24.75 -26.23
CA ILE A 39 9.00 -25.22 -27.09
C ILE A 39 9.57 -26.54 -26.56
N ASN A 40 9.80 -26.65 -25.25
CA ASN A 40 10.35 -27.85 -24.63
C ASN A 40 9.41 -29.06 -24.82
N ASP A 41 8.10 -28.85 -24.75
CA ASP A 41 7.11 -29.90 -24.99
C ASP A 41 7.20 -30.47 -26.41
N VAL A 42 7.66 -29.68 -27.39
CA VAL A 42 7.95 -30.11 -28.78
C VAL A 42 9.30 -30.82 -28.89
N LEU A 43 10.36 -30.23 -28.33
CA LEU A 43 11.73 -30.72 -28.47
C LEU A 43 11.94 -32.06 -27.75
N TYR A 44 11.35 -32.21 -26.57
CA TYR A 44 11.59 -33.36 -25.69
C TYR A 44 10.42 -34.36 -25.65
N SER A 45 9.42 -34.22 -26.53
CA SER A 45 8.36 -35.24 -26.63
C SER A 45 8.89 -36.56 -27.21
N PRO A 46 8.71 -37.70 -26.53
CA PRO A 46 9.12 -39.00 -27.04
C PRO A 46 8.29 -39.41 -28.26
N PHE A 47 8.96 -39.97 -29.27
CA PHE A 47 8.35 -40.47 -30.50
C PHE A 47 8.50 -41.98 -30.58
N GLU A 48 7.59 -42.71 -29.92
CA GLU A 48 7.67 -44.17 -29.79
C GLU A 48 6.68 -44.89 -30.73
N HIS A 49 5.59 -44.23 -31.12
CA HIS A 49 4.54 -44.82 -31.96
C HIS A 49 3.99 -43.78 -32.96
N PRO A 50 3.53 -44.17 -34.18
CA PRO A 50 2.97 -43.24 -35.16
C PRO A 50 1.83 -42.35 -34.66
N ILE A 51 1.06 -42.81 -33.66
CA ILE A 51 0.02 -42.00 -33.00
C ILE A 51 0.61 -40.73 -32.33
N HIS A 52 1.89 -40.73 -31.98
CA HIS A 52 2.59 -39.56 -31.44
C HIS A 52 2.86 -38.48 -32.51
N LEU A 53 2.67 -38.76 -33.81
CA LEU A 53 2.70 -37.69 -34.84
C LEU A 53 1.56 -36.70 -34.61
N ILE A 54 0.38 -37.19 -34.25
CA ILE A 54 -0.79 -36.37 -33.99
C ILE A 54 -0.55 -35.50 -32.74
N THR A 55 -0.05 -36.09 -31.65
CA THR A 55 0.24 -35.33 -30.43
C THR A 55 1.37 -34.31 -30.66
N LYS A 56 2.40 -34.67 -31.43
CA LYS A 56 3.48 -33.76 -31.81
C LYS A 56 3.00 -32.60 -32.68
N TYR A 57 2.09 -32.85 -33.62
CA TYR A 57 1.44 -31.80 -34.40
C TYR A 57 0.74 -30.78 -33.49
N PHE A 58 -0.11 -31.23 -32.56
CA PHE A 58 -0.78 -30.32 -31.62
C PHE A 58 0.19 -29.53 -30.75
N LYS A 59 1.29 -30.15 -30.30
CA LYS A 59 2.35 -29.47 -29.53
C LYS A 59 3.06 -28.40 -30.37
N ILE A 60 3.38 -28.69 -31.62
CA ILE A 60 3.99 -27.71 -32.54
C ILE A 60 3.02 -26.53 -32.76
N THR A 61 1.75 -26.81 -33.07
CA THR A 61 0.74 -25.76 -33.24
C THR A 61 0.62 -24.89 -31.99
N HIS A 62 0.64 -25.50 -30.80
CA HIS A 62 0.63 -24.77 -29.54
C HIS A 62 1.89 -23.92 -29.35
N ALA A 63 3.08 -24.46 -29.62
CA ALA A 63 4.35 -23.75 -29.48
C ALA A 63 4.53 -22.58 -30.48
N LEU A 64 3.88 -22.66 -31.65
CA LEU A 64 3.87 -21.61 -32.66
C LEU A 64 2.79 -20.53 -32.38
N ASP A 65 1.81 -20.83 -31.54
CA ASP A 65 0.79 -19.86 -31.13
C ASP A 65 1.34 -18.91 -30.08
N GLN A 66 1.38 -17.61 -30.40
CA GLN A 66 1.80 -16.57 -29.46
C GLN A 66 1.01 -16.57 -28.15
N LYS A 67 -0.27 -16.97 -28.19
CA LYS A 67 -1.13 -17.05 -26.99
C LYS A 67 -0.64 -18.08 -25.97
N SER A 68 0.13 -19.09 -26.38
CA SER A 68 0.71 -20.08 -25.46
C SER A 68 1.69 -19.45 -24.45
N TYR A 69 2.33 -18.34 -24.83
CA TYR A 69 3.28 -17.60 -24.00
C TYR A 69 2.63 -16.44 -23.23
N GLN A 70 1.35 -16.14 -23.49
CA GLN A 70 0.61 -15.09 -22.79
C GLN A 70 0.00 -15.61 -21.47
N MET A 71 -0.48 -14.68 -20.65
CA MET A 71 -1.33 -14.96 -19.49
C MET A 71 -2.59 -14.12 -19.56
N ASN A 72 -3.76 -14.75 -19.68
CA ASN A 72 -5.05 -14.06 -19.58
C ASN A 72 -5.48 -13.86 -18.11
N PHE A 73 -6.62 -13.20 -17.90
CA PHE A 73 -7.20 -12.98 -16.56
C PHE A 73 -7.26 -14.26 -15.71
N GLU A 74 -7.83 -15.36 -16.22
CA GLU A 74 -7.94 -16.61 -15.44
C GLU A 74 -6.58 -17.18 -15.03
N GLN A 75 -5.57 -17.07 -15.91
CA GLN A 75 -4.22 -17.53 -15.61
C GLN A 75 -3.53 -16.62 -14.58
N LEU A 76 -3.74 -15.31 -14.64
CA LEU A 76 -3.19 -14.33 -13.69
C LEU A 76 -3.74 -14.57 -12.28
N PHE A 77 -5.01 -14.95 -12.16
CA PHE A 77 -5.68 -15.23 -10.89
C PHE A 77 -5.71 -16.72 -10.52
N SER A 78 -4.89 -17.56 -11.17
CA SER A 78 -4.90 -19.02 -10.98
C SER A 78 -4.37 -19.52 -9.62
N GLU A 79 -3.60 -18.70 -8.91
CA GLU A 79 -3.05 -19.06 -7.59
C GLU A 79 -4.04 -18.86 -6.43
N PHE A 80 -5.25 -18.38 -6.71
CA PHE A 80 -6.30 -18.12 -5.73
C PHE A 80 -6.98 -19.44 -5.35
N LYS A 81 -6.74 -19.91 -4.12
CA LYS A 81 -7.23 -21.21 -3.64
C LYS A 81 -8.33 -21.13 -2.58
N GLN A 82 -8.43 -20.00 -1.89
CA GLN A 82 -9.42 -19.82 -0.83
C GLN A 82 -10.78 -19.49 -1.45
N SER A 83 -11.85 -20.14 -0.96
CA SER A 83 -13.21 -19.96 -1.51
C SER A 83 -13.64 -18.50 -1.54
N ARG A 84 -13.29 -17.73 -0.50
CA ARG A 84 -13.63 -16.31 -0.41
C ARG A 84 -12.96 -15.46 -1.49
N ASP A 85 -11.70 -15.72 -1.80
CA ASP A 85 -10.99 -14.93 -2.80
C ASP A 85 -11.39 -15.38 -4.22
N MET A 86 -11.67 -16.67 -4.43
CA MET A 86 -12.27 -17.14 -5.69
C MET A 86 -13.64 -16.50 -5.95
N GLU A 87 -14.49 -16.39 -4.92
CA GLU A 87 -15.78 -15.68 -5.04
C GLU A 87 -15.58 -14.19 -5.37
N PHE A 88 -14.60 -13.55 -4.73
CA PHE A 88 -14.26 -12.15 -5.03
C PHE A 88 -13.86 -11.96 -6.49
N ILE A 89 -12.95 -12.79 -7.01
CA ILE A 89 -12.51 -12.72 -8.42
C ILE A 89 -13.64 -13.10 -9.39
N HIS A 90 -14.53 -14.02 -9.01
CA HIS A 90 -15.71 -14.33 -9.80
C HIS A 90 -16.63 -13.10 -9.93
N LYS A 91 -16.83 -12.35 -8.83
CA LYS A 91 -17.56 -11.08 -8.86
C LYS A 91 -16.84 -10.00 -9.66
N THR A 92 -15.50 -9.94 -9.59
CA THR A 92 -14.71 -9.06 -10.49
C THR A 92 -15.03 -9.38 -11.95
N LYS A 93 -14.90 -10.65 -12.36
CA LYS A 93 -15.17 -11.08 -13.74
C LYS A 93 -16.63 -10.84 -14.16
N GLY A 94 -17.59 -10.95 -13.26
CA GLY A 94 -19.01 -10.70 -13.55
C GLY A 94 -19.37 -9.23 -13.74
N ASN A 95 -18.56 -8.30 -13.22
CA ASN A 95 -18.87 -6.86 -13.20
C ASN A 95 -17.98 -6.02 -14.13
N TYR A 96 -16.86 -6.57 -14.60
CA TYR A 96 -15.86 -5.86 -15.41
C TYR A 96 -15.47 -6.65 -16.65
N ASP A 97 -15.11 -5.93 -17.71
CA ASP A 97 -14.56 -6.54 -18.92
C ASP A 97 -13.14 -7.01 -18.64
N VAL A 98 -12.95 -8.33 -18.72
CA VAL A 98 -11.65 -8.98 -18.53
C VAL A 98 -11.04 -9.47 -19.84
N SER A 99 -11.73 -9.28 -20.97
CA SER A 99 -11.30 -9.81 -22.28
C SER A 99 -10.02 -9.15 -22.80
N SER A 100 -9.80 -7.89 -22.42
CA SER A 100 -8.60 -7.11 -22.75
C SER A 100 -7.43 -7.36 -21.78
N ILE A 101 -7.65 -8.08 -20.68
CA ILE A 101 -6.64 -8.28 -19.63
C ILE A 101 -5.81 -9.51 -19.96
N TYR A 102 -4.66 -9.27 -20.60
CA TYR A 102 -3.62 -10.28 -20.79
C TYR A 102 -2.23 -9.67 -20.73
N LEU A 103 -1.26 -10.47 -20.27
CA LEU A 103 0.16 -10.13 -20.32
C LEU A 103 0.83 -10.84 -21.49
N THR A 104 1.64 -10.07 -22.21
CA THR A 104 2.52 -10.60 -23.27
C THR A 104 3.71 -11.36 -22.68
N ALA A 105 4.34 -12.21 -23.49
CA ALA A 105 5.54 -12.94 -23.09
C ALA A 105 6.68 -12.01 -22.63
N VAL A 106 6.81 -10.85 -23.28
CA VAL A 106 7.81 -9.82 -22.93
C VAL A 106 7.53 -9.25 -21.53
N GLN A 107 6.30 -8.81 -21.27
CA GLN A 107 5.90 -8.30 -19.95
C GLN A 107 6.07 -9.36 -18.85
N ILE A 108 5.70 -10.63 -19.12
CA ILE A 108 5.88 -11.73 -18.18
C ILE A 108 7.37 -11.91 -17.85
N TYR A 109 8.23 -11.96 -18.86
CA TYR A 109 9.68 -12.12 -18.67
C TYR A 109 10.30 -10.96 -17.87
N GLU A 110 9.90 -9.72 -18.18
CA GLU A 110 10.36 -8.53 -17.46
C GLU A 110 9.94 -8.55 -15.99
N ILE A 111 8.67 -8.84 -15.71
CA ILE A 111 8.17 -8.97 -14.34
C ILE A 111 8.89 -10.12 -13.61
N GLN A 112 9.04 -11.30 -14.23
CA GLN A 112 9.77 -12.43 -13.65
C GLN A 112 11.20 -12.06 -13.25
N ASN A 113 11.90 -11.30 -14.10
CA ASN A 113 13.26 -10.83 -13.81
C ASN A 113 13.28 -9.84 -12.63
N LYS A 114 12.33 -8.89 -12.58
CA LYS A 114 12.20 -7.95 -11.46
C LYS A 114 11.92 -8.70 -10.16
N LEU A 115 10.95 -9.61 -10.15
CA LEU A 115 10.58 -10.43 -8.99
C LEU A 115 11.76 -11.28 -8.47
N LYS A 116 12.51 -11.93 -9.37
CA LYS A 116 13.63 -12.80 -8.99
C LYS A 116 14.78 -12.02 -8.33
N LYS A 117 15.05 -10.80 -8.78
CA LYS A 117 16.16 -9.97 -8.29
C LYS A 117 15.80 -9.20 -7.03
N ASN A 118 14.52 -8.87 -6.85
CA ASN A 118 14.05 -8.00 -5.77
C ASN A 118 13.99 -8.72 -4.40
N GLY A 119 14.87 -8.34 -3.49
CA GLY A 119 14.99 -8.91 -2.14
C GLY A 119 13.75 -8.69 -1.28
N TRP A 120 13.07 -7.55 -1.43
CA TRP A 120 11.83 -7.26 -0.70
C TRP A 120 10.71 -8.22 -1.11
N TYR A 121 10.48 -8.41 -2.41
CA TYR A 121 9.51 -9.40 -2.90
C TYR A 121 9.81 -10.81 -2.38
N GLN A 122 11.08 -11.25 -2.42
CA GLN A 122 11.47 -12.57 -1.90
C GLN A 122 11.26 -12.68 -0.38
N TYR A 123 11.53 -11.60 0.36
CA TYR A 123 11.26 -11.52 1.79
C TYR A 123 9.77 -11.66 2.09
N PHE A 124 8.93 -10.85 1.44
CA PHE A 124 7.48 -10.85 1.63
C PHE A 124 6.83 -12.18 1.21
N LYS A 125 7.29 -12.77 0.11
CA LYS A 125 6.85 -14.09 -0.36
C LYS A 125 7.10 -15.18 0.70
N ASN A 126 8.20 -15.09 1.45
CA ASN A 126 8.51 -16.04 2.52
C ASN A 126 7.76 -15.75 3.84
N HIS A 127 7.07 -14.63 3.95
CA HIS A 127 6.25 -14.25 5.11
C HIS A 127 4.75 -14.15 4.77
N VAL A 128 4.30 -14.86 3.73
CA VAL A 128 2.92 -14.77 3.21
C VAL A 128 1.84 -15.17 4.23
N GLU A 129 2.18 -15.95 5.26
CA GLU A 129 1.23 -16.31 6.33
C GLU A 129 1.06 -15.18 7.36
N GLU A 130 2.06 -14.28 7.46
CA GLU A 130 2.13 -13.19 8.44
C GLU A 130 1.57 -11.88 7.87
N ILE A 131 1.66 -11.66 6.56
CA ILE A 131 1.22 -10.43 5.89
C ILE A 131 -0.14 -10.65 5.24
N LYS A 132 -1.18 -9.97 5.73
CA LYS A 132 -2.55 -10.08 5.18
C LYS A 132 -3.06 -8.77 4.61
N THR A 133 -2.47 -7.66 5.04
CA THR A 133 -2.87 -6.30 4.69
C THR A 133 -1.65 -5.46 4.31
N TRP A 134 -1.90 -4.32 3.67
CA TRP A 134 -0.85 -3.33 3.40
C TRP A 134 -0.22 -2.78 4.69
N ILE A 135 -0.94 -2.78 5.81
CA ILE A 135 -0.41 -2.36 7.12
C ILE A 135 0.59 -3.41 7.65
N ASP A 136 0.26 -4.71 7.53
CA ASP A 136 1.19 -5.77 7.93
C ASP A 136 2.47 -5.74 7.08
N PHE A 137 2.34 -5.36 5.80
CA PHE A 137 3.48 -5.16 4.90
C PHE A 137 4.39 -4.03 5.40
N GLU A 138 3.82 -2.91 5.84
CA GLU A 138 4.58 -1.77 6.40
C GLU A 138 5.33 -2.20 7.68
N GLN A 139 4.66 -2.93 8.57
CA GLN A 139 5.29 -3.49 9.78
C GLN A 139 6.47 -4.40 9.44
N LYS A 140 6.36 -5.19 8.36
CA LYS A 140 7.45 -6.05 7.90
C LYS A 140 8.65 -5.30 7.34
N ILE A 141 8.45 -4.14 6.72
CA ILE A 141 9.56 -3.24 6.37
C ILE A 141 10.24 -2.76 7.65
N GLU A 142 9.46 -2.30 8.64
CA GLU A 142 9.99 -1.82 9.92
C GLU A 142 10.80 -2.89 10.65
N GLU A 143 10.33 -4.14 10.69
CA GLU A 143 11.05 -5.27 11.29
C GLU A 143 12.44 -5.46 10.67
N VAL A 144 12.56 -5.41 9.33
CA VAL A 144 13.84 -5.53 8.63
C VAL A 144 14.77 -4.37 8.98
N LEU A 145 14.25 -3.14 9.01
CA LEU A 145 15.03 -1.96 9.38
C LEU A 145 15.54 -2.04 10.82
N ILE A 146 14.71 -2.50 11.77
CA ILE A 146 15.13 -2.71 13.16
C ILE A 146 16.23 -3.78 13.24
N VAL A 147 16.12 -4.88 12.48
CA VAL A 147 17.16 -5.90 12.40
C VAL A 147 18.46 -5.33 11.86
N LEU A 148 18.40 -4.51 10.82
CA LEU A 148 19.55 -3.82 10.25
C LEU A 148 20.20 -2.89 11.28
N ALA A 149 19.42 -2.01 11.91
CA ALA A 149 19.90 -1.08 12.93
C ALA A 149 20.63 -1.78 14.07
N LYS A 150 20.04 -2.86 14.59
CA LYS A 150 20.68 -3.70 15.63
C LYS A 150 21.98 -4.33 15.13
N SER A 151 22.00 -4.78 13.87
CA SER A 151 23.17 -5.43 13.29
C SER A 151 24.33 -4.45 13.11
N ILE A 152 24.05 -3.22 12.67
CA ILE A 152 25.03 -2.15 12.55
C ILE A 152 25.71 -1.86 13.89
N VAL A 153 24.91 -1.70 14.95
CA VAL A 153 25.43 -1.43 16.30
C VAL A 153 26.34 -2.55 16.80
N GLN A 154 26.12 -3.81 16.41
CA GLN A 154 27.02 -4.91 16.79
C GLN A 154 28.29 -4.91 15.94
N ILE A 155 28.18 -4.65 14.64
CA ILE A 155 29.34 -4.60 13.73
C ILE A 155 30.29 -3.46 14.14
N GLU A 156 29.76 -2.28 14.48
CA GLU A 156 30.57 -1.12 14.90
C GLU A 156 31.29 -1.32 16.24
N LYS A 157 30.84 -2.25 17.10
CA LYS A 157 31.51 -2.57 18.36
C LYS A 157 32.75 -3.43 18.18
N VAL A 158 32.87 -4.11 17.04
CA VAL A 158 34.05 -4.91 16.73
C VAL A 158 35.12 -3.96 16.24
N GLU A 159 36.14 -3.69 17.07
CA GLU A 159 37.35 -3.02 16.61
C GLU A 159 37.98 -3.89 15.51
N MET A 160 37.85 -3.46 14.25
CA MET A 160 38.40 -4.19 13.12
C MET A 160 39.94 -4.15 13.18
N ASN A 161 40.56 -5.22 13.68
CA ASN A 161 41.95 -5.50 13.36
C ASN A 161 42.02 -5.93 11.89
N ILE A 162 42.82 -5.22 11.10
CA ILE A 162 42.90 -5.24 9.63
C ILE A 162 43.18 -6.63 9.02
N ASN A 163 43.48 -7.66 9.82
CA ASN A 163 43.97 -8.95 9.33
C ASN A 163 43.08 -10.17 9.60
N ASP A 164 41.95 -10.05 10.32
CA ASP A 164 41.08 -11.19 10.62
C ASP A 164 39.74 -11.11 9.89
N GLN A 165 39.45 -12.10 9.05
CA GLN A 165 38.10 -12.30 8.51
C GLN A 165 37.15 -12.66 9.66
N PHE A 166 36.18 -11.79 9.92
CA PHE A 166 35.24 -11.92 11.04
C PHE A 166 33.97 -12.67 10.63
N ASP A 167 33.63 -13.75 11.33
CA ASP A 167 32.36 -14.48 11.11
C ASP A 167 31.19 -13.72 11.76
N LEU A 168 30.22 -13.30 10.95
CA LEU A 168 29.03 -12.60 11.42
C LEU A 168 28.23 -13.39 12.45
N LEU A 169 28.32 -14.72 12.45
CA LEU A 169 27.65 -15.57 13.43
C LEU A 169 28.15 -15.38 14.86
N ASP A 170 29.33 -14.78 15.04
CA ASP A 170 29.89 -14.48 16.36
C ASP A 170 29.22 -13.27 17.03
N ILE A 171 28.60 -12.37 16.26
CA ILE A 171 28.00 -11.12 16.77
C ILE A 171 26.51 -10.98 16.44
N LEU A 172 26.04 -11.59 15.36
CA LEU A 172 24.65 -11.53 14.92
C LEU A 172 23.96 -12.86 15.15
N SER A 173 22.70 -12.79 15.57
CA SER A 173 21.87 -13.98 15.60
C SER A 173 21.67 -14.53 14.18
N LYS A 174 21.63 -15.85 14.04
CA LYS A 174 21.30 -16.51 12.77
C LYS A 174 20.01 -15.95 12.16
N LYS A 175 18.99 -15.65 12.98
CA LYS A 175 17.75 -15.04 12.53
C LYS A 175 17.99 -13.69 11.84
N HIS A 176 18.82 -12.82 12.40
CA HIS A 176 19.15 -11.53 11.80
C HIS A 176 19.86 -11.70 10.45
N ILE A 177 20.86 -12.60 10.40
CA ILE A 177 21.59 -12.91 9.17
C ILE A 177 20.64 -13.45 8.10
N ASP A 178 19.76 -14.39 8.46
CA ASP A 178 18.77 -14.97 7.54
C ASP A 178 17.80 -13.90 7.01
N THR A 179 17.35 -12.96 7.85
CA THR A 179 16.51 -11.81 7.45
C THR A 179 17.26 -10.87 6.49
N LEU A 180 18.51 -10.51 6.78
CA LEU A 180 19.28 -9.59 5.94
C LEU A 180 19.78 -10.26 4.64
N ASN A 181 19.91 -11.59 4.62
CA ASN A 181 20.37 -12.33 3.45
C ASN A 181 19.38 -12.37 2.30
N PHE A 182 18.10 -12.02 2.52
CA PHE A 182 17.18 -11.70 1.43
C PHE A 182 17.69 -10.59 0.51
N PHE A 183 18.57 -9.73 1.04
CA PHE A 183 19.16 -8.58 0.35
C PHE A 183 20.64 -8.82 -0.01
N GLY A 184 21.12 -10.06 0.15
CA GLY A 184 22.50 -10.44 -0.10
C GLY A 184 23.50 -9.77 0.85
N PHE A 185 23.10 -9.58 2.12
CA PHE A 185 23.92 -8.96 3.16
C PHE A 185 25.24 -9.69 3.41
N SER A 186 25.21 -11.02 3.42
CA SER A 186 26.39 -11.86 3.64
C SER A 186 26.56 -12.94 2.59
N ASN A 187 27.83 -13.31 2.37
CA ASN A 187 28.22 -14.50 1.63
C ASN A 187 28.46 -15.63 2.64
N ASN A 188 27.81 -16.77 2.44
CA ASN A 188 28.02 -17.95 3.26
C ASN A 188 29.12 -18.82 2.65
N VAL A 189 30.10 -19.22 3.46
CA VAL A 189 31.12 -20.22 3.11
C VAL A 189 30.87 -21.47 3.96
N GLY A 190 30.97 -22.66 3.38
CA GLY A 190 30.69 -23.93 4.05
C GLY A 190 29.27 -24.49 3.80
N GLY A 191 28.83 -25.43 4.63
CA GLY A 191 27.57 -26.18 4.44
C GLY A 191 27.76 -27.68 4.18
N THR A 192 26.74 -28.31 3.62
CA THR A 192 26.68 -29.78 3.53
C THR A 192 27.15 -30.26 2.16
N VAL A 193 28.30 -30.94 2.10
CA VAL A 193 28.86 -31.50 0.87
C VAL A 193 28.68 -33.02 0.86
N LYS A 194 28.08 -33.54 -0.21
CA LYS A 194 28.01 -34.99 -0.46
C LYS A 194 29.24 -35.43 -1.26
N ILE A 195 30.12 -36.22 -0.64
CA ILE A 195 31.27 -36.85 -1.30
C ILE A 195 31.07 -38.37 -1.22
N GLY A 196 30.91 -39.03 -2.38
CA GLY A 196 30.81 -40.50 -2.46
C GLY A 196 29.68 -41.10 -1.60
N GLY A 197 28.54 -40.41 -1.47
CA GLY A 197 27.40 -40.86 -0.66
C GLY A 197 27.46 -40.50 0.83
N ARG A 198 28.59 -39.99 1.34
CA ARG A 198 28.72 -39.46 2.71
C ARG A 198 28.43 -37.96 2.74
N VAL A 199 27.61 -37.56 3.70
CA VAL A 199 27.24 -36.18 3.97
C VAL A 199 28.27 -35.60 4.96
N THR A 200 29.09 -34.66 4.51
CA THR A 200 30.06 -33.95 5.36
C THR A 200 29.55 -32.53 5.61
N ASN A 201 29.45 -32.13 6.88
CA ASN A 201 29.09 -30.77 7.25
C ASN A 201 30.37 -29.95 7.44
N ILE A 202 30.55 -28.92 6.63
CA ILE A 202 31.59 -27.89 6.79
C ILE A 202 31.00 -26.80 7.67
N GLN A 203 31.79 -26.30 8.63
CA GLN A 203 31.41 -25.14 9.46
C GLN A 203 30.96 -24.00 8.55
N ARG A 204 29.79 -23.45 8.85
CA ARG A 204 29.19 -22.39 8.03
C ARG A 204 29.65 -21.07 8.62
N GLU A 205 30.42 -20.32 7.85
CA GLU A 205 30.89 -18.98 8.17
C GLU A 205 30.12 -17.98 7.30
N ALA A 206 29.76 -16.83 7.87
CA ALA A 206 29.04 -15.78 7.17
C ALA A 206 29.88 -14.49 7.15
N TYR A 207 30.26 -14.03 5.97
CA TYR A 207 31.05 -12.80 5.80
C TYR A 207 30.22 -11.72 5.14
N ILE A 208 30.44 -10.46 5.54
CA ILE A 208 29.78 -9.30 4.91
C ILE A 208 30.07 -9.30 3.41
N SER A 209 29.05 -9.03 2.60
CA SER A 209 29.19 -8.93 1.16
C SER A 209 30.02 -7.69 0.79
N ALA A 210 31.05 -7.87 -0.04
CA ALA A 210 31.96 -6.79 -0.43
C ALA A 210 31.23 -5.58 -1.03
N LYS A 211 30.08 -5.78 -1.71
CA LYS A 211 29.24 -4.70 -2.26
C LYS A 211 28.72 -3.71 -1.21
N PHE A 212 28.72 -4.10 0.06
CA PHE A 212 28.29 -3.26 1.18
C PHE A 212 29.47 -2.77 2.03
N CYS A 213 30.69 -2.88 1.53
CA CYS A 213 31.88 -2.30 2.15
C CYS A 213 32.30 -1.02 1.42
N HIS A 214 33.05 -0.15 2.10
CA HIS A 214 33.52 1.10 1.51
C HIS A 214 34.37 0.87 0.26
N GLY A 215 33.94 1.40 -0.88
CA GLY A 215 34.62 1.20 -2.17
C GLY A 215 34.57 -0.25 -2.68
N GLU A 216 33.55 -1.01 -2.26
CA GLU A 216 33.37 -2.43 -2.60
C GLU A 216 34.54 -3.33 -2.18
N ASN A 217 35.30 -2.92 -1.16
CA ASN A 217 36.44 -3.66 -0.64
C ASN A 217 36.22 -4.01 0.83
N ILE A 218 36.32 -5.31 1.16
CA ILE A 218 36.14 -5.84 2.51
C ILE A 218 37.11 -5.23 3.53
N ASP A 219 38.32 -4.87 3.09
CA ASP A 219 39.36 -4.29 3.94
C ASP A 219 39.00 -2.89 4.46
N ASN A 220 38.12 -2.18 3.75
CA ASN A 220 37.69 -0.84 4.13
C ASN A 220 36.50 -0.85 5.11
N GLY A 221 36.01 -2.02 5.50
CA GLY A 221 34.92 -2.17 6.45
C GLY A 221 33.53 -1.91 5.88
N PHE A 222 32.51 -2.28 6.68
CA PHE A 222 31.10 -2.21 6.32
C PHE A 222 30.59 -0.77 6.22
N SER A 223 29.79 -0.50 5.18
CA SER A 223 29.13 0.77 4.92
C SER A 223 27.62 0.63 5.13
N ALA A 224 27.14 1.11 6.28
CA ALA A 224 25.71 1.13 6.60
C ALA A 224 24.90 1.93 5.57
N THR A 225 25.45 3.04 5.06
CA THR A 225 24.79 3.88 4.07
C THR A 225 24.64 3.15 2.74
N ALA A 226 25.69 2.46 2.26
CA ALA A 226 25.61 1.70 1.01
C ALA A 226 24.53 0.62 1.06
N PHE A 227 24.38 -0.05 2.21
CA PHE A 227 23.33 -1.05 2.36
C PHE A 227 21.93 -0.44 2.49
N LEU A 228 21.78 0.67 3.21
CA LEU A 228 20.51 1.40 3.30
C LEU A 228 20.05 1.94 1.94
N ASP A 229 20.95 2.54 1.17
CA ASP A 229 20.67 3.04 -0.18
C ASP A 229 20.22 1.89 -1.11
N PHE A 230 20.89 0.74 -1.01
CA PHE A 230 20.49 -0.48 -1.72
C PHE A 230 19.07 -0.93 -1.34
N LEU A 231 18.76 -1.00 -0.04
CA LEU A 231 17.42 -1.40 0.42
C LEU A 231 16.34 -0.43 -0.04
N GLN A 232 16.64 0.88 -0.10
CA GLN A 232 15.71 1.89 -0.56
C GLN A 232 15.45 1.75 -2.06
N GLN A 233 16.50 1.54 -2.86
CA GLN A 233 16.35 1.29 -4.30
C GLN A 233 15.56 0.02 -4.58
N GLU A 234 15.82 -1.06 -3.84
CA GLU A 234 15.05 -2.30 -3.97
C GLU A 234 13.58 -2.10 -3.59
N LEU A 235 13.26 -1.23 -2.64
CA LEU A 235 11.87 -0.91 -2.29
C LEU A 235 11.19 -0.14 -3.43
N GLU A 236 11.89 0.80 -4.07
CA GLU A 236 11.36 1.51 -5.24
C GLU A 236 11.16 0.56 -6.43
N ASP A 237 12.06 -0.39 -6.65
CA ASP A 237 11.90 -1.43 -7.66
C ASP A 237 10.69 -2.34 -7.38
N PHE A 238 10.39 -2.61 -6.10
CA PHE A 238 9.17 -3.33 -5.70
C PHE A 238 7.92 -2.47 -5.99
N ILE A 239 7.96 -1.17 -5.68
CA ILE A 239 6.87 -0.23 -5.97
C ILE A 239 6.60 -0.17 -7.49
N GLN A 240 7.64 -0.21 -8.33
CA GLN A 240 7.45 -0.29 -9.79
C GLN A 240 6.72 -1.57 -10.22
N VAL A 241 7.02 -2.72 -9.61
CA VAL A 241 6.30 -3.97 -9.90
C VAL A 241 4.83 -3.85 -9.47
N PHE A 242 4.58 -3.20 -8.32
CA PHE A 242 3.22 -2.92 -7.88
C PHE A 242 2.49 -1.95 -8.82
N ASN A 243 3.17 -0.92 -9.34
CA ASN A 243 2.65 -0.02 -10.36
C ASN A 243 2.22 -0.77 -11.62
N LEU A 244 3.08 -1.69 -12.12
CA LEU A 244 2.76 -2.53 -13.27
C LEU A 244 1.52 -3.40 -13.04
N TYR A 245 1.33 -3.91 -11.82
CA TYR A 245 0.12 -4.64 -11.45
C TYR A 245 -1.13 -3.76 -11.57
N LEU A 246 -1.06 -2.55 -11.04
CA LEU A 246 -2.17 -1.60 -11.11
C LEU A 246 -2.48 -1.22 -12.56
N GLU A 247 -1.49 -0.85 -13.36
CA GLU A 247 -1.67 -0.42 -14.75
C GLU A 247 -2.12 -1.51 -15.72
N LEU A 248 -1.50 -2.70 -15.65
CA LEU A 248 -1.71 -3.75 -16.64
C LEU A 248 -2.95 -4.59 -16.33
N ILE A 249 -3.46 -4.53 -15.10
CA ILE A 249 -4.55 -5.39 -14.64
C ILE A 249 -5.68 -4.56 -14.02
N VAL A 250 -5.42 -3.83 -12.94
CA VAL A 250 -6.50 -3.16 -12.17
C VAL A 250 -7.12 -2.02 -12.96
N ASP A 251 -6.31 -1.22 -13.63
CA ASP A 251 -6.76 -0.08 -14.44
C ASP A 251 -7.56 -0.51 -15.67
N LYS A 252 -7.28 -1.70 -16.20
CA LYS A 252 -7.96 -2.27 -17.37
C LYS A 252 -9.34 -2.84 -17.06
N LEU A 253 -9.75 -2.87 -15.79
CA LEU A 253 -11.09 -3.29 -15.38
C LEU A 253 -12.11 -2.17 -15.63
N SER A 254 -12.60 -2.08 -16.87
CA SER A 254 -13.73 -1.24 -17.24
C SER A 254 -15.06 -1.93 -16.92
N SER A 255 -16.02 -1.23 -16.31
CA SER A 255 -17.28 -1.84 -15.91
C SER A 255 -18.14 -2.21 -17.13
N ILE A 256 -18.76 -3.40 -17.07
CA ILE A 256 -19.76 -3.84 -18.07
C ILE A 256 -21.16 -3.35 -17.68
N ASN A 257 -21.37 -3.15 -16.38
CA ASN A 257 -22.67 -2.81 -15.81
C ASN A 257 -22.72 -1.32 -15.46
N SER A 258 -23.92 -0.74 -15.46
CA SER A 258 -24.07 0.57 -14.83
C SER A 258 -23.96 0.42 -13.32
N ILE A 259 -23.23 1.32 -12.66
CA ILE A 259 -22.99 1.27 -11.23
C ILE A 259 -23.89 2.32 -10.58
N SER A 260 -24.73 1.89 -9.63
CA SER A 260 -25.52 2.79 -8.81
C SER A 260 -25.19 2.61 -7.33
N LEU A 261 -25.20 3.74 -6.61
CA LEU A 261 -25.04 3.81 -5.17
C LEU A 261 -26.42 4.00 -4.54
N GLU A 262 -26.97 2.96 -3.93
CA GLU A 262 -28.23 3.06 -3.21
C GLU A 262 -27.97 3.22 -1.71
N THR A 263 -28.12 4.45 -1.19
CA THR A 263 -28.34 4.67 0.25
C THR A 263 -29.18 5.89 0.53
N ASP A 264 -29.99 5.82 1.57
CA ASP A 264 -30.62 6.98 2.19
C ASP A 264 -29.54 7.96 2.68
N GLY A 265 -29.45 9.11 2.01
CA GLY A 265 -28.56 10.20 2.38
C GLY A 265 -27.13 10.10 1.87
N TRP A 266 -26.86 9.32 0.80
CA TRP A 266 -25.62 9.53 0.03
C TRP A 266 -25.63 10.94 -0.56
N THR A 267 -24.50 11.64 -0.44
CA THR A 267 -24.32 12.96 -1.05
C THR A 267 -23.09 12.90 -1.95
N TYR A 268 -23.23 13.40 -3.17
CA TYR A 268 -22.11 13.45 -4.09
C TYR A 268 -21.03 14.40 -3.57
N PRO A 269 -19.75 13.98 -3.60
CA PRO A 269 -18.65 14.79 -3.11
C PRO A 269 -18.32 15.94 -4.07
N ASP A 270 -17.97 17.08 -3.50
CA ASP A 270 -17.40 18.23 -4.22
C ASP A 270 -15.89 18.05 -4.43
N LYS A 271 -15.23 17.28 -3.54
CA LYS A 271 -13.79 17.00 -3.55
C LYS A 271 -13.51 15.62 -2.95
N ILE A 272 -12.46 14.97 -3.43
CA ILE A 272 -12.02 13.66 -2.93
C ILE A 272 -10.57 13.73 -2.48
N PHE A 273 -10.30 13.16 -1.31
CA PHE A 273 -8.96 12.80 -0.88
C PHE A 273 -8.82 11.27 -0.96
N SER A 274 -7.91 10.79 -1.81
CA SER A 274 -7.70 9.37 -2.04
C SER A 274 -6.43 8.90 -1.35
N PHE A 275 -6.59 7.89 -0.50
CA PHE A 275 -5.50 7.05 0.00
C PHE A 275 -5.26 5.83 -0.90
N ASN A 276 -6.11 5.65 -1.92
CA ASN A 276 -5.92 4.62 -2.94
C ASN A 276 -4.97 5.11 -4.01
N TYR A 277 -4.22 4.17 -4.57
CA TYR A 277 -3.33 4.41 -5.70
C TYR A 277 -4.09 4.46 -7.04
N THR A 278 -5.37 4.06 -7.07
CA THR A 278 -6.24 3.92 -8.25
C THR A 278 -7.22 5.09 -8.38
N ASP A 279 -7.71 5.33 -9.59
CA ASP A 279 -8.70 6.34 -9.95
C ASP A 279 -10.15 5.82 -9.97
N THR A 280 -10.43 4.77 -9.19
CA THR A 280 -11.70 4.03 -9.17
C THR A 280 -12.92 4.94 -9.15
N TYR A 281 -12.93 5.99 -8.33
CA TYR A 281 -14.08 6.90 -8.25
C TYR A 281 -14.31 7.64 -9.57
N GLN A 282 -13.24 8.20 -10.15
CA GLN A 282 -13.31 8.97 -11.40
C GLN A 282 -13.70 8.08 -12.57
N ARG A 283 -13.22 6.83 -12.57
CA ARG A 283 -13.50 5.85 -13.64
C ARG A 283 -14.93 5.29 -13.57
N LEU A 284 -15.47 5.07 -12.38
CA LEU A 284 -16.70 4.30 -12.19
C LEU A 284 -17.94 5.13 -11.80
N HIS A 285 -17.75 6.34 -11.26
CA HIS A 285 -18.87 7.16 -10.76
C HIS A 285 -18.98 8.48 -11.47
N ASN A 286 -18.13 9.44 -11.13
CA ASN A 286 -18.22 10.82 -11.62
C ASN A 286 -16.84 11.45 -11.70
N SER A 287 -16.69 12.41 -12.61
CA SER A 287 -15.51 13.28 -12.66
C SER A 287 -15.59 14.32 -11.54
N VAL A 288 -14.75 14.13 -10.51
CA VAL A 288 -14.58 15.03 -9.36
C VAL A 288 -13.09 15.25 -9.17
N ASN A 289 -12.70 16.41 -8.63
CA ASN A 289 -11.30 16.68 -8.29
C ASN A 289 -10.83 15.72 -7.18
N VAL A 290 -9.73 15.00 -7.44
CA VAL A 290 -9.14 14.02 -6.53
C VAL A 290 -7.71 14.43 -6.18
N GLU A 291 -7.42 14.51 -4.89
CA GLU A 291 -6.07 14.67 -4.37
C GLU A 291 -5.57 13.33 -3.81
N TYR A 292 -4.48 12.82 -4.36
CA TYR A 292 -3.90 11.51 -4.02
C TYR A 292 -2.85 11.63 -2.93
N LEU A 293 -3.24 11.37 -1.68
CA LEU A 293 -2.39 11.57 -0.51
C LEU A 293 -1.23 10.57 -0.41
N HIS A 294 -1.39 9.40 -1.01
CA HIS A 294 -0.35 8.37 -1.14
C HIS A 294 0.21 8.25 -2.56
N GLY A 295 -0.04 9.26 -3.40
CA GLY A 295 0.28 9.20 -4.82
C GLY A 295 -0.61 8.23 -5.59
N SER A 296 -0.36 8.15 -6.88
CA SER A 296 -1.14 7.36 -7.84
C SER A 296 -0.23 6.50 -8.71
N HIS A 297 -0.81 5.42 -9.23
CA HIS A 297 -0.20 4.59 -10.26
C HIS A 297 -0.15 5.32 -11.62
N GLY A 298 0.68 4.84 -12.55
CA GLY A 298 0.83 5.40 -13.90
C GLY A 298 2.29 5.57 -14.34
N GLU A 299 2.48 6.09 -15.55
CA GLU A 299 3.80 6.31 -16.16
C GLU A 299 4.70 7.19 -15.27
N ASN A 300 4.13 8.25 -14.68
CA ASN A 300 4.79 9.11 -13.71
C ASN A 300 4.36 8.78 -12.27
N GLN A 301 4.33 7.50 -11.91
CA GLN A 301 3.89 7.07 -10.58
C GLN A 301 4.66 7.78 -9.48
N ASN A 302 3.93 8.12 -8.42
CA ASN A 302 4.47 8.75 -7.23
C ASN A 302 3.98 8.04 -5.96
N ILE A 303 3.81 6.71 -6.05
CA ILE A 303 3.27 5.86 -4.98
C ILE A 303 4.13 5.97 -3.71
N VAL A 304 3.46 6.28 -2.60
CA VAL A 304 4.02 6.30 -1.26
C VAL A 304 3.68 4.98 -0.58
N LEU A 305 4.69 4.16 -0.32
CA LEU A 305 4.55 2.83 0.24
C LEU A 305 5.74 2.57 1.19
N GLY A 306 5.59 3.00 2.44
CA GLY A 306 6.64 2.99 3.45
C GLY A 306 6.07 2.92 4.86
N ILE A 307 6.93 2.94 5.87
CA ILE A 307 6.53 2.89 7.28
C ILE A 307 5.99 4.25 7.74
N SER A 308 5.21 4.25 8.82
CA SER A 308 4.61 5.48 9.36
C SER A 308 5.67 6.51 9.76
N ASP A 309 6.58 6.14 10.67
CA ASP A 309 7.69 6.98 11.12
C ASP A 309 8.85 6.07 11.63
N LEU A 310 9.99 6.66 11.94
CA LEU A 310 11.09 5.99 12.64
C LEU A 310 10.91 6.19 14.14
N ASP A 311 10.64 5.12 14.90
CA ASP A 311 10.67 5.20 16.37
C ASP A 311 12.05 4.84 16.94
N ASP A 312 12.82 3.98 16.26
CA ASP A 312 14.14 3.54 16.72
C ASP A 312 15.21 4.65 16.62
N VAL A 313 15.91 4.89 17.74
CA VAL A 313 16.94 5.93 17.84
C VAL A 313 18.11 5.67 16.89
N SER A 314 18.46 4.41 16.65
CA SER A 314 19.57 4.03 15.76
C SER A 314 19.18 4.27 14.30
N LEU A 315 17.94 3.97 13.92
CA LEU A 315 17.43 4.29 12.57
C LEU A 315 17.44 5.79 12.29
N LYS A 316 17.09 6.63 13.28
CA LYS A 316 17.19 8.10 13.16
C LYS A 316 18.63 8.55 12.94
N LYS A 317 19.58 8.00 13.69
CA LYS A 317 21.02 8.29 13.53
C LYS A 317 21.53 7.93 12.14
N LEU A 318 21.05 6.82 11.59
CA LEU A 318 21.36 6.34 10.24
C LEU A 318 20.63 7.12 9.15
N LYS A 319 19.72 8.05 9.51
CA LYS A 319 18.90 8.83 8.58
C LYS A 319 18.11 7.95 7.60
N ALA A 320 17.56 6.83 8.07
CA ALA A 320 16.74 5.92 7.27
C ALA A 320 15.35 6.49 6.90
N TYR A 321 15.22 7.82 6.80
CA TYR A 321 13.97 8.52 6.55
C TYR A 321 13.37 8.18 5.19
N GLY A 322 14.18 7.75 4.21
CA GLY A 322 13.71 7.31 2.88
C GLY A 322 12.66 6.19 2.90
N PHE A 323 12.55 5.45 4.01
CA PHE A 323 11.52 4.42 4.20
C PHE A 323 10.21 4.96 4.80
N THR A 324 10.21 6.17 5.35
CA THR A 324 9.03 6.78 5.97
C THR A 324 8.08 7.34 4.92
N LYS A 325 6.77 7.23 5.16
CA LYS A 325 5.74 7.84 4.30
C LYS A 325 5.94 9.36 4.22
N TYR A 326 6.25 10.02 5.34
CA TYR A 326 6.46 11.47 5.36
C TYR A 326 7.57 11.92 4.39
N HIS A 327 8.74 11.29 4.45
CA HIS A 327 9.83 11.60 3.53
C HIS A 327 9.45 11.30 2.08
N GLN A 328 8.84 10.14 1.81
CA GLN A 328 8.42 9.76 0.47
C GLN A 328 7.42 10.77 -0.11
N LYS A 329 6.47 11.26 0.70
CA LYS A 329 5.50 12.29 0.29
C LYS A 329 6.18 13.60 -0.11
N LEU A 330 7.14 14.07 0.68
CA LEU A 330 7.92 15.27 0.38
C LEU A 330 8.82 15.07 -0.85
N PHE A 331 9.36 13.87 -1.05
CA PHE A 331 10.24 13.59 -2.17
C PHE A 331 9.46 13.41 -3.49
N LYS A 332 8.23 12.89 -3.41
CA LYS A 332 7.38 12.54 -4.56
C LYS A 332 6.25 13.56 -4.83
N ASP A 333 6.27 14.69 -4.12
CA ASP A 333 5.33 15.79 -4.26
C ASP A 333 3.84 15.41 -4.11
N THR A 334 3.52 14.44 -3.23
CA THR A 334 2.13 13.94 -3.09
C THR A 334 1.32 14.68 -2.03
N ASP A 335 1.96 15.31 -1.04
CA ASP A 335 1.26 15.90 0.12
C ASP A 335 1.89 17.21 0.60
N TYR A 336 1.23 18.33 0.23
CA TYR A 336 1.61 19.65 0.74
C TYR A 336 0.44 20.46 1.32
N ILE A 337 -0.81 20.01 1.18
CA ILE A 337 -1.99 20.88 1.34
C ILE A 337 -3.18 20.19 2.02
N PHE A 338 -3.03 18.99 2.61
CA PHE A 338 -4.19 18.31 3.21
C PHE A 338 -4.90 19.19 4.26
N LEU A 339 -6.12 19.60 3.91
CA LEU A 339 -6.98 20.52 4.69
C LEU A 339 -6.32 21.86 5.06
N ASP A 340 -5.19 22.21 4.47
CA ASP A 340 -4.39 23.38 4.87
C ASP A 340 -5.17 24.68 4.66
N GLU A 341 -5.98 24.76 3.60
CA GLU A 341 -6.90 25.88 3.37
C GLU A 341 -7.84 26.10 4.56
N PHE A 342 -8.41 25.03 5.12
CA PHE A 342 -9.32 25.12 6.25
C PHE A 342 -8.60 25.44 7.55
N LYS A 343 -7.38 24.92 7.74
CA LYS A 343 -6.54 25.26 8.89
C LYS A 343 -6.19 26.74 8.89
N ARG A 344 -5.80 27.31 7.74
CA ARG A 344 -5.54 28.76 7.60
C ARG A 344 -6.77 29.60 7.93
N ILE A 345 -7.95 29.22 7.43
CA ILE A 345 -9.23 29.89 7.76
C ILE A 345 -9.47 29.91 9.28
N ILE A 346 -9.20 28.79 9.97
CA ILE A 346 -9.30 28.71 11.44
C ILE A 346 -8.29 29.64 12.12
N GLU A 347 -7.03 29.61 11.69
CA GLU A 347 -5.96 30.42 12.28
C GLU A 347 -6.20 31.92 12.11
N ASP A 348 -6.63 32.34 10.93
CA ASP A 348 -6.89 33.74 10.64
C ASP A 348 -8.12 34.23 11.42
N GLY A 349 -9.17 33.41 11.52
CA GLY A 349 -10.32 33.69 12.37
C GLY A 349 -9.95 33.83 13.86
N LYS A 350 -9.00 33.02 14.36
CA LYS A 350 -8.47 33.15 15.73
C LYS A 350 -7.71 34.47 15.92
N LYS A 351 -6.84 34.85 14.96
CA LYS A 351 -6.09 36.11 15.02
C LYS A 351 -7.03 37.32 15.00
N GLU A 352 -8.05 37.30 14.16
CA GLU A 352 -9.07 38.35 14.07
C GLU A 352 -9.83 38.49 15.39
N PHE A 353 -10.31 37.37 15.95
CA PHE A 353 -10.97 37.35 17.25
C PHE A 353 -10.09 37.91 18.38
N ASP A 354 -8.82 37.52 18.43
CA ASP A 354 -7.88 38.01 19.45
C ASP A 354 -7.59 39.51 19.29
N ALA A 355 -7.52 40.01 18.05
CA ALA A 355 -7.36 41.43 17.76
C ALA A 355 -8.58 42.25 18.21
N ASP A 356 -9.78 41.77 17.87
CA ASP A 356 -11.05 42.38 18.31
C ASP A 356 -11.14 42.42 19.84
N LEU A 357 -10.75 41.33 20.50
CA LEU A 357 -10.78 41.24 21.96
C LEU A 357 -9.82 42.25 22.61
N LYS A 358 -8.62 42.42 22.05
CA LYS A 358 -7.65 43.43 22.48
C LYS A 358 -8.21 44.84 22.30
N LEU A 359 -8.80 45.16 21.15
CA LEU A 359 -9.42 46.46 20.88
C LEU A 359 -10.57 46.76 21.84
N MET A 360 -11.44 45.79 22.10
CA MET A 360 -12.57 45.92 23.04
C MET A 360 -12.10 46.12 24.49
N SER A 361 -11.02 45.43 24.89
CA SER A 361 -10.41 45.61 26.22
C SER A 361 -9.77 46.99 26.39
N ALA A 362 -9.19 47.56 25.31
CA ALA A 362 -8.63 48.90 25.31
C ALA A 362 -9.72 50.00 25.39
N ASN A 363 -10.92 49.71 24.86
CA ASN A 363 -12.05 50.66 24.82
C ASN A 363 -12.96 50.63 26.06
N ALA A 364 -12.56 49.97 27.15
CA ALA A 364 -13.32 49.87 28.42
C ALA A 364 -14.79 49.41 28.25
N LEU A 365 -15.08 48.60 27.23
CA LEU A 365 -16.38 47.94 27.09
C LEU A 365 -16.52 46.89 28.20
N SER A 366 -17.73 46.82 28.80
CA SER A 366 -17.97 46.12 30.07
C SER A 366 -17.32 44.73 30.15
N ASP A 367 -16.60 44.49 31.25
CA ASP A 367 -15.99 43.22 31.63
C ASP A 367 -16.90 42.00 31.41
N ILE A 368 -18.21 42.20 31.53
CA ILE A 368 -19.25 41.18 31.33
C ILE A 368 -19.32 40.77 29.85
N ARG A 369 -19.28 41.71 28.90
CA ARG A 369 -19.34 41.42 27.46
C ARG A 369 -18.06 40.70 27.00
N THR A 370 -16.91 41.14 27.50
CA THR A 370 -15.60 40.51 27.23
C THR A 370 -15.53 39.08 27.78
N ARG A 371 -16.10 38.82 28.98
CA ARG A 371 -16.20 37.47 29.55
C ARG A 371 -17.19 36.57 28.83
N SER A 372 -18.32 37.09 28.35
CA SER A 372 -19.31 36.33 27.57
C SER A 372 -18.76 35.95 26.18
N ILE A 373 -18.02 36.84 25.54
CA ILE A 373 -17.36 36.58 24.25
C ILE A 373 -16.20 35.57 24.43
N LYS A 374 -15.38 35.69 25.48
CA LYS A 374 -14.36 34.67 25.85
C LYS A 374 -14.94 33.27 26.12
N ARG A 375 -16.24 33.18 26.44
CA ARG A 375 -16.96 31.91 26.65
C ARG A 375 -17.57 31.32 25.37
N GLY A 376 -17.23 31.85 24.19
CA GLY A 376 -17.69 31.32 22.91
C GLY A 376 -19.14 31.65 22.55
N LEU A 377 -19.78 32.61 23.24
CA LEU A 377 -21.17 33.02 23.02
C LEU A 377 -21.30 34.23 22.06
N GLY A 378 -20.22 34.64 21.40
CA GLY A 378 -20.20 35.74 20.42
C GLY A 378 -20.34 35.23 18.99
N SER A 379 -21.16 35.91 18.18
CA SER A 379 -21.60 35.58 16.82
C SER A 379 -20.51 35.58 15.71
N ASN A 380 -19.23 35.53 16.05
CA ASN A 380 -18.11 35.57 15.09
C ASN A 380 -17.28 34.27 15.10
N ALA A 381 -17.91 33.14 15.42
CA ALA A 381 -17.26 31.84 15.30
C ALA A 381 -17.09 31.49 13.81
N THR A 382 -15.85 31.35 13.34
CA THR A 382 -15.52 30.90 11.98
C THR A 382 -16.20 29.57 11.69
N THR A 383 -17.24 29.56 10.86
CA THR A 383 -17.89 28.33 10.37
C THR A 383 -17.15 27.81 9.15
N LEU A 384 -17.08 26.48 9.01
CA LEU A 384 -16.49 25.83 7.84
C LEU A 384 -17.53 25.09 6.98
N ASP A 385 -18.63 24.63 7.59
CA ASP A 385 -19.73 23.94 6.91
C ASP A 385 -19.27 22.76 6.02
N LEU A 386 -18.48 21.86 6.62
CA LEU A 386 -17.88 20.70 5.96
C LEU A 386 -18.53 19.40 6.39
N ASN A 387 -18.83 18.55 5.41
CA ASN A 387 -19.32 17.20 5.63
C ASN A 387 -18.34 16.20 5.03
N PHE A 388 -17.61 15.49 5.88
CA PHE A 388 -16.67 14.46 5.49
C PHE A 388 -17.34 13.09 5.48
N ILE A 389 -17.12 12.35 4.40
CA ILE A 389 -17.52 10.95 4.26
C ILE A 389 -16.24 10.13 4.17
N ILE A 390 -16.05 9.15 5.06
CA ILE A 390 -14.90 8.25 5.01
C ILE A 390 -15.41 6.88 4.58
N TRP A 391 -14.88 6.36 3.46
CA TRP A 391 -15.26 5.06 2.93
C TRP A 391 -14.03 4.21 2.63
N GLY A 392 -13.93 3.07 3.34
CA GLY A 392 -12.94 2.04 3.03
C GLY A 392 -11.53 2.35 3.54
N HIS A 393 -11.36 3.44 4.27
CA HIS A 393 -10.14 3.77 4.98
C HIS A 393 -10.03 2.96 6.29
N SER A 394 -8.83 2.53 6.66
CA SER A 394 -8.56 1.75 7.89
C SER A 394 -8.61 2.58 9.17
N LEU A 395 -8.44 3.90 9.02
CA LEU A 395 -8.25 4.87 10.12
C LEU A 395 -7.10 4.45 11.05
N ASP A 396 -6.07 3.84 10.47
CA ASP A 396 -4.96 3.24 11.20
C ASP A 396 -3.90 4.27 11.63
N VAL A 397 -3.05 3.90 12.59
CA VAL A 397 -1.95 4.73 13.07
C VAL A 397 -1.00 5.15 11.95
N SER A 398 -0.89 4.36 10.88
CA SER A 398 -0.05 4.76 9.75
C SER A 398 -0.45 6.09 9.10
N ASP A 399 -1.73 6.48 9.20
CA ASP A 399 -2.28 7.71 8.62
C ASP A 399 -2.70 8.71 9.72
N LYS A 400 -2.10 8.56 10.90
CA LYS A 400 -2.43 9.30 12.12
C LYS A 400 -2.48 10.81 11.92
N ASP A 401 -1.53 11.39 11.20
CA ASP A 401 -1.44 12.85 11.07
C ASP A 401 -2.66 13.43 10.34
N TYR A 402 -3.13 12.78 9.26
CA TYR A 402 -4.35 13.18 8.56
C TYR A 402 -5.60 13.04 9.45
N ILE A 403 -5.64 11.99 10.26
CA ILE A 403 -6.75 11.75 11.19
C ILE A 403 -6.75 12.83 12.28
N VAL A 404 -5.58 13.16 12.85
CA VAL A 404 -5.46 14.24 13.84
C VAL A 404 -5.89 15.58 13.23
N ASP A 405 -5.43 15.88 12.02
CA ASP A 405 -5.78 17.09 11.29
C ASP A 405 -7.28 17.22 11.05
N LEU A 406 -7.90 16.17 10.52
CA LEU A 406 -9.34 16.14 10.24
C LEU A 406 -10.17 16.38 11.51
N PHE A 407 -9.81 15.73 12.61
CA PHE A 407 -10.52 15.85 13.88
C PHE A 407 -10.10 17.10 14.69
N SER A 408 -9.15 17.89 14.22
CA SER A 408 -8.77 19.16 14.86
C SER A 408 -9.71 20.33 14.51
N LEU A 409 -10.48 20.19 13.42
CA LEU A 409 -11.31 21.28 12.88
C LEU A 409 -12.42 21.75 13.85
N ASN A 410 -12.81 20.92 14.83
CA ASN A 410 -13.78 21.25 15.88
C ASN A 410 -13.19 21.19 17.31
N ASP A 411 -11.87 21.30 17.50
CA ASP A 411 -11.26 21.07 18.82
C ASP A 411 -11.70 22.07 19.90
N ASP A 412 -11.81 23.34 19.54
CA ASP A 412 -12.16 24.45 20.42
C ASP A 412 -13.65 24.85 20.35
N ILE A 413 -14.23 24.88 19.15
CA ILE A 413 -15.62 25.27 18.90
C ILE A 413 -16.27 24.40 17.82
N ASP A 414 -17.60 24.34 17.80
CA ASP A 414 -18.33 23.72 16.69
C ASP A 414 -18.27 24.61 15.44
N ARG A 415 -17.48 24.24 14.45
CA ARG A 415 -17.39 24.95 13.15
C ARG A 415 -18.34 24.38 12.09
N ASN A 416 -19.31 23.58 12.53
CA ASN A 416 -20.21 22.80 11.68
C ASN A 416 -19.48 21.80 10.78
N VAL A 417 -18.38 21.21 11.28
CA VAL A 417 -17.72 20.06 10.63
C VAL A 417 -18.37 18.76 11.10
N ARG A 418 -18.76 17.90 10.17
CA ARG A 418 -19.36 16.58 10.45
C ARG A 418 -18.59 15.49 9.72
N ILE A 419 -18.46 14.32 10.33
CA ILE A 419 -17.75 13.16 9.78
C ILE A 419 -18.69 11.95 9.85
N THR A 420 -18.92 11.32 8.70
CA THR A 420 -19.61 10.04 8.57
C THR A 420 -18.62 8.97 8.12
N VAL A 421 -18.43 7.93 8.94
CA VAL A 421 -17.56 6.80 8.62
C VAL A 421 -18.40 5.59 8.21
N TYR A 422 -18.17 5.10 6.99
CA TYR A 422 -18.77 3.88 6.49
C TYR A 422 -17.98 2.64 6.92
N TYR A 423 -18.69 1.60 7.37
CA TYR A 423 -18.09 0.35 7.83
C TYR A 423 -18.73 -0.90 7.20
N PHE A 424 -17.90 -1.94 7.04
CA PHE A 424 -18.33 -3.27 6.60
C PHE A 424 -18.48 -4.23 7.79
N GLY A 425 -19.72 -4.56 8.15
CA GLY A 425 -20.04 -5.49 9.24
C GLY A 425 -19.68 -5.00 10.65
N LYS A 426 -20.06 -5.77 11.68
CA LYS A 426 -19.83 -5.39 13.08
C LYS A 426 -18.33 -5.35 13.44
N THR A 427 -17.55 -6.29 12.92
CA THR A 427 -16.10 -6.37 13.16
C THR A 427 -15.36 -5.17 12.56
N GLY A 428 -15.74 -4.74 11.35
CA GLY A 428 -15.16 -3.54 10.73
C GLY A 428 -15.41 -2.29 11.56
N LYS A 429 -16.66 -2.10 12.03
CA LYS A 429 -16.99 -0.98 12.94
C LYS A 429 -16.14 -0.98 14.21
N PHE A 430 -15.98 -2.16 14.82
CA PHE A 430 -15.18 -2.33 16.03
C PHE A 430 -13.71 -1.94 15.81
N SER A 431 -13.10 -2.39 14.70
CA SER A 431 -11.72 -2.05 14.35
C SER A 431 -11.53 -0.54 14.14
N LEU A 432 -12.41 0.09 13.36
CA LEU A 432 -12.34 1.53 13.08
C LEU A 432 -12.44 2.35 14.37
N LEU A 433 -13.33 1.97 15.29
CA LEU A 433 -13.47 2.66 16.57
C LEU A 433 -12.23 2.49 17.46
N ASN A 434 -11.64 1.29 17.51
CA ASN A 434 -10.42 1.05 18.28
C ASN A 434 -9.26 1.88 17.75
N ASN A 435 -9.09 1.98 16.44
CA ASN A 435 -8.01 2.76 15.85
C ASN A 435 -8.19 4.25 16.15
N LEU A 436 -9.41 4.79 16.01
CA LEU A 436 -9.70 6.17 16.41
C LEU A 436 -9.45 6.42 17.90
N LEU A 437 -9.78 5.48 18.78
CA LEU A 437 -9.50 5.59 20.21
C LEU A 437 -8.00 5.57 20.51
N ALA A 438 -7.23 4.77 19.79
CA ALA A 438 -5.78 4.71 19.93
C ALA A 438 -5.10 6.01 19.47
N ILE A 439 -5.62 6.64 18.42
CA ILE A 439 -5.05 7.85 17.81
C ILE A 439 -5.48 9.12 18.56
N LEU A 440 -6.79 9.31 18.78
CA LEU A 440 -7.37 10.55 19.31
C LEU A 440 -7.59 10.52 20.82
N GLY A 441 -7.56 9.32 21.43
CA GLY A 441 -7.90 9.12 22.82
C GLY A 441 -9.41 9.14 23.11
N LYS A 442 -9.78 8.55 24.24
CA LYS A 442 -11.18 8.38 24.67
C LYS A 442 -11.97 9.69 24.73
N GLY A 443 -11.40 10.74 25.30
CA GLY A 443 -12.10 12.01 25.54
C GLY A 443 -12.58 12.67 24.25
N LYS A 444 -11.70 12.75 23.24
CA LYS A 444 -11.99 13.38 21.95
C LYS A 444 -13.04 12.57 21.17
N VAL A 445 -12.89 11.25 21.09
CA VAL A 445 -13.88 10.39 20.41
C VAL A 445 -15.26 10.50 21.07
N GLU A 446 -15.34 10.45 22.41
CA GLU A 446 -16.61 10.59 23.11
C GLU A 446 -17.29 11.94 22.85
N GLN A 447 -16.53 13.03 22.88
CA GLN A 447 -17.05 14.37 22.60
C GLN A 447 -17.65 14.45 21.19
N TRP A 448 -16.91 13.98 20.19
CA TRP A 448 -17.35 13.98 18.79
C TRP A 448 -18.62 13.15 18.58
N MET A 449 -18.73 11.98 19.24
CA MET A 449 -19.92 11.15 19.13
C MET A 449 -21.12 11.72 19.89
N LYS A 450 -20.94 12.24 21.12
CA LYS A 450 -22.01 12.85 21.93
C LYS A 450 -22.62 14.08 21.24
N ASN A 451 -21.77 14.89 20.61
CA ASN A 451 -22.20 16.06 19.86
C ASN A 451 -22.76 15.74 18.46
N LYS A 452 -22.78 14.46 18.07
CA LYS A 452 -23.17 13.98 16.73
C LYS A 452 -22.30 14.57 15.60
N TRP A 453 -21.07 14.97 15.92
CA TRP A 453 -20.08 15.38 14.92
C TRP A 453 -19.47 14.18 14.21
N LEU A 454 -19.36 13.03 14.89
CA LEU A 454 -18.93 11.75 14.31
C LEU A 454 -20.08 10.76 14.30
N CYS A 455 -20.39 10.19 13.13
CA CYS A 455 -21.37 9.14 12.94
C CYS A 455 -20.77 7.93 12.22
N PHE A 456 -21.23 6.73 12.56
CA PHE A 456 -20.89 5.50 11.85
C PHE A 456 -22.11 4.95 11.12
N ARG A 457 -21.98 4.62 9.84
CA ARG A 457 -23.05 4.04 9.01
C ARG A 457 -22.58 2.76 8.32
N PRO A 458 -23.47 1.79 8.04
CA PRO A 458 -23.11 0.64 7.22
C PRO A 458 -22.73 1.10 5.81
N ASN A 459 -21.77 0.41 5.18
CA ASN A 459 -21.33 0.71 3.81
C ASN A 459 -22.52 0.86 2.84
N PRO A 460 -22.43 1.77 1.86
CA PRO A 460 -23.37 1.82 0.77
C PRO A 460 -23.46 0.50 0.01
N GLU A 461 -24.68 0.13 -0.40
CA GLU A 461 -24.86 -0.98 -1.31
C GLU A 461 -24.52 -0.51 -2.74
N ILE A 462 -23.54 -1.17 -3.34
CA ILE A 462 -23.17 -0.94 -4.74
C ILE A 462 -23.92 -1.96 -5.57
N LYS A 463 -24.82 -1.49 -6.44
CA LYS A 463 -25.51 -2.35 -7.40
C LYS A 463 -24.85 -2.23 -8.76
N PHE A 464 -24.57 -3.40 -9.33
CA PHE A 464 -24.14 -3.55 -10.71
C PHE A 464 -25.39 -3.93 -11.50
N LEU A 465 -25.95 -2.95 -12.21
CA LEU A 465 -27.16 -3.12 -13.01
C LEU A 465 -26.76 -3.47 -14.44
N ALA A 466 -27.26 -4.58 -14.96
CA ALA A 466 -27.06 -4.97 -16.35
C ALA A 466 -27.47 -3.80 -17.27
N GLN A 467 -26.62 -3.48 -18.25
CA GLN A 467 -27.02 -2.52 -19.27
C GLN A 467 -28.21 -3.12 -20.02
N GLU A 468 -29.38 -2.46 -19.98
CA GLU A 468 -30.49 -2.80 -20.86
C GLU A 468 -29.98 -2.64 -22.30
N SER A 469 -29.99 -3.75 -23.06
CA SER A 469 -29.83 -3.68 -24.51
C SER A 469 -30.90 -2.74 -25.04
N PRO A 470 -30.59 -1.76 -25.90
CA PRO A 470 -31.64 -1.03 -26.59
C PRO A 470 -32.44 -2.07 -27.37
N ASP A 471 -33.68 -2.30 -26.94
CA ASP A 471 -34.59 -3.20 -27.63
C ASP A 471 -34.63 -2.76 -29.09
N VAL A 472 -34.32 -3.73 -29.95
CA VAL A 472 -34.68 -3.69 -31.35
C VAL A 472 -36.20 -3.67 -31.36
N ASP A 473 -36.77 -2.46 -31.39
CA ASP A 473 -38.13 -2.26 -31.84
C ASP A 473 -38.21 -2.79 -33.28
N GLN A 474 -38.56 -4.08 -33.39
CA GLN A 474 -39.20 -4.61 -34.57
C GLN A 474 -40.57 -3.94 -34.67
N ALA A 475 -40.58 -2.73 -35.22
CA ALA A 475 -41.77 -2.15 -35.78
C ALA A 475 -42.19 -2.99 -36.99
N SER A 476 -43.46 -3.37 -36.94
CA SER A 476 -44.22 -4.13 -37.93
C SER A 476 -44.29 -3.48 -39.30
#